data_AF-A0A920KVJ7-F1
#
_entry.id   AF-A0A920KVJ7-F1
#
_cell.length_a   1.000
_cell.length_b   1.000
_cell.length_c   1.000
_cell.angle_alpha   90.00
_cell.angle_beta   90.00
_cell.angle_gamma   90.00
#
_symmetry.space_group_name_H-M   'P 1'
#
loop_
_entity.id
_entity.type
_entity.pdbx_description
1 polymer ?
#
loop_
_entity_poly.entity_id
_entity_poly.type
_entity_poly.pdbx_seq_one_letter_code
_entity_poly.pdbx_strand_id
1 'polypeptide(L)' 'MYYRLPFGDVSISSSWEMINLLSENFSDLTKYYSEKNKIYLYNKNGIKTKRKLGHINRLIN' A
#
# COMPACT_ATOMS: atom_id res chain seq x y z
N MET A 1 -28.48 -13.23 6.09
CA MET A 1 -28.22 -14.32 5.12
C MET A 1 -26.86 -14.02 4.48
N TYR A 2 -25.78 -14.61 4.97
CA TYR A 2 -24.43 -14.42 4.40
C TYR A 2 -24.22 -15.49 3.33
N TYR A 3 -24.11 -15.08 2.08
CA TYR A 3 -23.71 -15.96 0.99
C TYR A 3 -22.24 -16.38 1.23
N ARG A 4 -22.04 -17.61 1.72
CA ARG A 4 -20.73 -18.26 1.71
C ARG A 4 -20.44 -18.63 0.26
N LEU A 5 -19.79 -17.73 -0.47
CA LEU A 5 -19.17 -18.09 -1.75
C LEU A 5 -18.15 -19.19 -1.44
N PRO A 6 -18.25 -20.39 -2.04
CA PRO A 6 -17.23 -21.40 -1.89
C PRO A 6 -16.01 -20.88 -2.64
N PHE A 7 -15.06 -20.32 -1.92
CA PHE A 7 -13.70 -20.24 -2.43
C PHE A 7 -13.26 -21.70 -2.63
N GLY A 8 -12.97 -22.09 -3.86
CA GLY A 8 -12.35 -23.39 -4.15
C GLY A 8 -10.95 -23.47 -3.53
N ASP A 9 -10.13 -24.40 -4.00
CA ASP A 9 -8.74 -24.45 -3.56
C ASP A 9 -8.02 -23.16 -3.93
N VAL A 10 -7.60 -22.39 -2.92
CA VAL A 10 -6.87 -21.15 -3.09
C VAL A 10 -5.42 -21.33 -2.62
N SER A 11 -4.48 -20.97 -3.47
CA SER A 11 -3.06 -20.88 -3.13
C SER A 11 -2.61 -19.43 -3.13
N ILE A 12 -1.89 -19.01 -2.10
CA ILE A 12 -1.27 -17.68 -2.04
C ILE A 12 0.09 -17.77 -2.72
N SER A 13 0.30 -17.03 -3.81
CA SER A 13 1.58 -17.02 -4.53
C SER A 13 2.66 -16.20 -3.83
N SER A 14 2.25 -15.18 -3.07
CA SER A 14 3.15 -14.25 -2.40
C SER A 14 2.43 -13.44 -1.33
N SER A 15 3.16 -13.05 -0.29
CA SER A 15 2.68 -12.15 0.75
C SER A 15 3.01 -10.71 0.39
N TRP A 16 2.03 -9.83 0.51
CA TRP A 16 2.20 -8.40 0.23
C TRP A 16 1.66 -7.60 1.40
N GLU A 17 2.32 -6.50 1.72
CA GLU A 17 1.78 -5.47 2.62
C GLU A 17 1.51 -4.17 1.89
N MET A 18 0.51 -3.45 2.38
CA MET A 18 0.23 -2.08 2.00
C MET A 18 0.59 -1.14 3.14
N ILE A 19 1.52 -0.23 2.90
CA ILE A 19 1.90 0.83 3.83
C ILE A 19 1.22 2.13 3.40
N ASN A 20 0.48 2.77 4.30
CA ASN A 20 -0.09 4.09 4.03
C ASN A 20 0.99 5.17 4.09
N LEU A 21 1.06 5.99 3.04
CA LEU A 21 1.83 7.23 3.05
C LEU A 21 0.94 8.35 3.56
N LEU A 22 1.28 8.87 4.73
CA LEU A 22 0.66 10.01 5.36
C LEU A 22 1.58 11.24 5.19
N SER A 23 1.04 12.43 5.41
CA SER A 23 1.83 13.66 5.41
C SER A 23 3.01 13.65 6.38
N GLU A 24 2.84 13.00 7.52
CA GLU A 24 3.79 12.96 8.63
C GLU A 24 5.01 12.09 8.32
N ASN A 25 4.83 11.05 7.50
CA ASN A 25 5.89 10.12 7.12
C ASN A 25 6.26 10.22 5.63
N PHE A 26 5.84 11.30 4.95
CA PHE A 26 6.11 11.48 3.54
C PHE A 26 7.61 11.61 3.24
N SER A 27 8.39 12.19 4.15
CA SER A 27 9.85 12.27 4.04
C SER A 27 10.53 10.89 4.04
N ASP A 28 9.90 9.88 4.64
CA ASP A 28 10.40 8.51 4.68
C ASP A 28 10.18 7.73 3.38
N LEU A 29 9.48 8.32 2.40
CA LEU A 29 9.16 7.69 1.12
C LEU A 29 10.39 7.12 0.40
N THR A 30 11.52 7.83 0.48
CA THR A 30 12.78 7.44 -0.16
C THR A 30 13.31 6.09 0.33
N LYS A 31 12.99 5.69 1.56
CA LYS A 31 13.34 4.37 2.12
C LYS A 31 12.71 3.21 1.34
N TYR A 32 11.66 3.50 0.57
CA TYR A 32 10.92 2.51 -0.20
C TYR A 32 11.24 2.54 -1.69
N TYR A 33 12.23 3.32 -2.14
CA TYR A 33 12.70 3.31 -3.53
C TYR A 33 13.47 2.03 -3.83
N SER A 34 12.75 1.03 -4.31
CA SER A 34 13.25 -0.27 -4.75
C SER A 34 12.37 -0.79 -5.87
N GLU A 35 12.95 -1.54 -6.81
CA GLU A 35 12.23 -2.19 -7.91
C GLU A 35 11.12 -3.15 -7.42
N LYS A 36 11.25 -3.67 -6.19
CA LYS A 36 10.28 -4.59 -5.56
C LYS A 36 9.05 -3.87 -4.99
N ASN A 37 9.10 -2.55 -4.84
CA ASN A 37 8.01 -1.77 -4.26
C ASN A 37 7.23 -1.06 -5.36
N LYS A 38 5.91 -0.99 -5.20
CA LYS A 38 5.04 -0.15 -6.03
C LYS A 38 4.54 1.01 -5.21
N ILE A 39 4.84 2.22 -5.66
CA ILE A 39 4.53 3.46 -4.95
C ILE A 39 3.42 4.19 -5.71
N TYR A 40 2.35 4.54 -4.99
CA TYR A 40 1.21 5.26 -5.53
C TYR A 40 1.05 6.57 -4.77
N LEU A 41 1.14 7.69 -5.48
CA LEU A 41 0.97 9.03 -4.93
C LEU A 41 -0.30 9.68 -5.46
N TYR A 42 -1.11 10.22 -4.57
CA TYR A 42 -2.31 10.98 -4.90
C TYR A 42 -1.94 12.45 -4.88
N ASN A 43 -1.61 13.00 -6.05
CA ASN A 43 -1.28 14.40 -6.19
C ASN A 43 -2.51 15.24 -5.78
N LYS A 44 -2.38 15.99 -4.68
CA LYS A 44 -3.32 17.05 -4.29
C LYS A 44 -2.48 18.30 -4.12
N ASN A 45 -2.92 19.39 -4.71
CA ASN A 45 -2.26 20.70 -4.64
C ASN A 45 -1.83 21.00 -3.18
N GLY A 46 -0.54 20.80 -2.90
CA GLY A 46 0.06 20.89 -1.57
C GLY A 46 -0.22 19.71 -0.62
N ILE A 47 0.78 19.39 0.21
CA ILE A 47 0.64 18.41 1.30
C ILE A 47 -0.18 19.04 2.43
N LYS A 48 -1.29 18.39 2.79
CA LYS A 48 -2.09 18.74 3.98
C LYS A 48 -1.75 17.76 5.11
N THR A 49 -1.58 18.28 6.32
CA THR A 49 -1.31 17.47 7.51
C THR A 49 -2.46 16.50 7.82
N LYS A 50 -2.14 15.38 8.47
CA LYS A 50 -3.05 14.28 8.83
C LYS A 50 -3.82 13.67 7.66
N ARG A 51 -3.30 13.77 6.44
CA ARG A 51 -3.94 13.20 5.25
C ARG A 51 -3.10 12.09 4.62
N LYS A 52 -3.79 11.07 4.13
CA LYS A 52 -3.20 10.07 3.25
C LYS A 52 -2.83 10.72 1.91
N LEU A 53 -1.55 10.64 1.59
CA LEU A 53 -0.96 11.14 0.34
C LEU A 53 -0.75 10.03 -0.67
N GLY A 54 -0.81 8.77 -0.25
CA GLY A 54 -0.52 7.64 -1.12
C GLY A 54 -0.50 6.32 -0.38
N HIS A 55 0.01 5.30 -1.05
CA HIS A 55 0.35 4.02 -0.43
C HIS A 55 1.49 3.33 -1.17
N ILE A 56 2.13 2.40 -0.49
CA ILE A 56 3.19 1.55 -1.02
C ILE A 56 2.71 0.12 -0.90
N ASN A 57 2.82 -0.64 -1.99
CA ASN A 57 2.70 -2.09 -1.95
C ASN A 57 4.11 -2.69 -1.97
N ARG A 58 4.41 -3.50 -0.96
CA ARG A 58 5.70 -4.18 -0.82
C ARG A 58 5.48 -5.68 -0.73
N LEU A 59 6.28 -6.42 -1.49
CA LEU A 59 6.39 -7.86 -1.34
C LEU A 59 7.09 -8.19 0.00
N ILE A 60 6.45 -9.00 0.82
CA ILE A 60 7.04 -9.56 2.04
C ILE A 60 7.53 -10.95 1.68
N ASN A 61 8.84 -11.16 1.80
CA ASN A 61 9.43 -12.49 1.76
C ASN A 61 9.23 -13.19 3.11
#